data_AF-A0A952FJP5-F1
#
_entry.id   AF-A0A952FJP5-F1
#
_cell.length_a   1.000
_cell.length_b   1.000
_cell.length_c   1.000
_cell.angle_alpha   90.00
_cell.angle_beta   90.00
_cell.angle_gamma   90.00
#
_symmetry.space_group_name_H-M   'P 1'
#
loop_
_entity.id
_entity.type
_entity.pdbx_description
1 polymer ?
#
loop_
_entity_poly.entity_id
_entity_poly.type
_entity_poly.pdbx_seq_one_letter_code
_entity_poly.pdbx_strand_id
1 'polypeptide(L)'
;MLRPRPCRRQPCRRPAGQLRLLARLPAGIADQRLNPGDGNLWTFRRIAARRNFTGGTYASDITLVNWPMIDYFEGPVFEVPEDEAQRHLAGAAELSHCVLYWLQTEAPRTDGGTGFPGLRLRSDVTGTLDGLAQAPYIRESRRIRAEYTVVEQDLSLAVRGARGAVRYRDSVGVGMYRIDLHPSTGGDNYIDVGSCPFEIPLGALLPRRMENLLPAGKAIGTTHITNGCYRLHPVEWNIGEVAGHLAAWCLQHDLPPRAVRARPDRLAAFQARLEGAGIELHWPEVAGY
;
A
#
# COMPACT_ATOMS: atom_id res chain seq x y z
N MET A 1 5.07 48.06 27.22
CA MET A 1 6.27 47.21 27.10
C MET A 1 6.14 46.04 28.08
N LEU A 2 5.54 44.94 27.64
CA LEU A 2 5.35 43.71 28.42
C LEU A 2 6.40 42.69 27.98
N ARG A 3 7.31 42.35 28.90
CA ARG A 3 8.33 41.32 28.67
C ARG A 3 7.67 39.92 28.77
N PRO A 4 7.92 38.99 27.84
CA PRO A 4 7.36 37.65 27.91
C PRO A 4 8.13 36.79 28.94
N ARG A 5 7.39 35.95 29.68
CA ARG A 5 7.92 34.95 30.61
C ARG A 5 8.65 33.83 29.83
N PRO A 6 9.76 33.28 30.34
CA PRO A 6 10.49 32.21 29.67
C PRO A 6 9.70 30.89 29.75
N CYS A 7 9.53 30.27 28.58
CA CYS A 7 8.94 28.96 28.39
C CYS A 7 9.86 27.90 29.01
N ARG A 8 9.42 27.24 30.09
CA ARG A 8 10.09 26.07 30.66
C ARG A 8 9.94 24.90 29.68
N ARG A 9 10.94 24.67 28.83
CA ARG A 9 11.06 23.42 28.06
C ARG A 9 11.32 22.28 29.04
N GLN A 10 10.33 21.43 29.28
CA GLN A 10 10.57 20.10 29.82
C GLN A 10 11.36 19.30 28.77
N PRO A 11 12.48 18.66 29.12
CA PRO A 11 13.15 17.74 28.21
C PRO A 11 12.26 16.51 28.04
N CYS A 12 11.75 16.31 26.83
CA CYS A 12 11.09 15.09 26.43
C CYS A 12 12.15 13.98 26.41
N ARG A 13 12.34 13.29 27.54
CA ARG A 13 13.11 12.03 27.59
C ARG A 13 12.28 10.96 26.88
N ARG A 14 12.45 10.83 25.56
CA ARG A 14 12.13 9.58 24.88
C ARG A 14 13.17 8.53 25.31
N PRO A 15 12.76 7.31 25.67
CA PRO A 15 13.74 6.25 25.84
C PRO A 15 14.41 6.02 24.48
N ALA A 16 15.75 6.03 24.47
CA ALA A 16 16.52 5.58 23.33
C ALA A 16 16.12 4.13 23.06
N GLY A 17 15.29 3.92 22.04
CA GLY A 17 15.03 2.60 21.48
C GLY A 17 16.32 2.11 20.84
N GLN A 18 17.19 1.49 21.64
CA GLN A 18 18.22 0.61 21.10
C GLN A 18 17.51 -0.40 20.21
N LEU A 19 17.89 -0.41 18.93
CA LEU A 19 17.52 -1.44 17.97
C LEU A 19 18.10 -2.77 18.49
N ARG A 20 17.37 -3.44 19.39
CA ARG A 20 17.75 -4.74 19.94
C ARG A 20 17.48 -5.80 18.87
N LEU A 21 18.42 -5.95 17.94
CA LEU A 21 18.48 -7.14 17.12
C LEU A 21 19.15 -8.26 17.95
N LEU A 22 18.42 -8.83 18.91
CA LEU A 22 18.90 -9.93 19.75
C LEU A 22 17.90 -11.08 19.77
N ALA A 23 18.17 -12.09 18.94
CA ALA A 23 18.29 -13.49 19.31
C ALA A 23 18.46 -14.28 18.00
N ARG A 24 19.19 -15.40 18.02
CA ARG A 24 19.00 -16.46 17.02
C ARG A 24 17.54 -16.89 17.12
N LEU A 25 16.66 -16.27 16.33
CA LEU A 25 15.29 -16.72 16.17
C LEU A 25 15.37 -18.15 15.61
N PRO A 26 14.67 -19.13 16.20
CA PRO A 26 14.62 -20.47 15.63
C PRO A 26 14.22 -20.36 14.16
N ALA A 27 14.88 -21.13 13.31
CA ALA A 27 14.57 -21.15 11.90
C ALA A 27 13.08 -21.48 11.71
N GLY A 28 12.34 -20.58 11.06
CA GLY A 28 11.19 -20.99 10.26
C GLY A 28 9.80 -20.85 10.86
N ILE A 29 9.44 -19.70 11.43
CA ILE A 29 8.03 -19.29 11.38
C ILE A 29 7.87 -18.36 10.18
N ALA A 30 7.46 -18.94 9.05
CA ALA A 30 7.01 -18.21 7.87
C ALA A 30 5.51 -17.86 7.94
N ASP A 31 4.85 -18.22 9.05
CA ASP A 31 3.45 -17.88 9.29
C ASP A 31 3.33 -16.43 9.79
N GLN A 32 3.01 -15.53 8.85
CA GLN A 32 2.81 -14.11 9.15
C GLN A 32 1.64 -13.86 10.12
N ARG A 33 0.75 -14.84 10.34
CA ARG A 33 -0.33 -14.75 11.35
C ARG A 33 0.21 -14.83 12.77
N LEU A 34 1.33 -15.53 12.97
CA LEU A 34 1.95 -15.75 14.29
C LEU A 34 3.08 -14.75 14.56
N ASN A 35 3.82 -14.37 13.51
CA ASN A 35 4.86 -13.37 13.60
C ASN A 35 4.98 -12.68 12.23
N PRO A 36 4.69 -11.37 12.12
CA PRO A 36 4.78 -10.64 10.87
C PRO A 36 6.22 -10.53 10.32
N GLY A 37 7.23 -10.97 11.09
CA GLY A 37 8.63 -10.98 10.70
C GLY A 37 9.31 -9.61 10.80
N ASP A 38 8.64 -8.64 11.43
CA ASP A 38 9.02 -7.23 11.55
C ASP A 38 10.16 -6.97 12.55
N GLY A 39 10.42 -7.91 13.46
CA GLY A 39 11.56 -7.84 14.40
C GLY A 39 12.94 -7.91 13.73
N ASN A 40 13.00 -8.26 12.44
CA ASN A 40 14.22 -8.22 11.63
C ASN A 40 13.90 -7.80 10.19
N LEU A 41 14.40 -6.63 9.79
CA LEU A 41 14.17 -6.02 8.48
C LEU A 41 14.60 -6.92 7.30
N TRP A 42 15.59 -7.79 7.49
CA TRP A 42 16.03 -8.76 6.48
C TRP A 42 14.98 -9.83 6.23
N THR A 43 14.33 -10.34 7.27
CA THR A 43 13.30 -11.37 7.14
C THR A 43 11.95 -10.80 6.77
N PHE A 44 11.64 -9.58 7.23
CA PHE A 44 10.35 -8.91 7.01
C PHE A 44 9.98 -8.79 5.52
N ARG A 45 10.98 -8.50 4.67
CA ARG A 45 10.79 -8.37 3.22
C ARG A 45 11.56 -9.41 2.40
N ARG A 46 11.87 -10.56 2.99
CA ARG A 46 12.57 -11.63 2.27
C ARG A 46 11.63 -12.28 1.26
N ILE A 47 11.96 -12.15 -0.03
CA ILE A 47 11.19 -12.74 -1.13
C ILE A 47 11.71 -14.13 -1.52
N ALA A 48 12.96 -14.46 -1.19
CA ALA A 48 13.50 -15.80 -1.38
C ALA A 48 14.42 -16.20 -0.22
N ALA A 49 14.12 -17.31 0.44
CA ALA A 49 15.02 -17.96 1.37
C ALA A 49 15.74 -19.09 0.63
N ARG A 50 17.06 -19.01 0.43
CA ARG A 50 17.82 -19.94 -0.44
C ARG A 50 17.60 -21.41 -0.10
N ARG A 51 17.39 -21.71 1.18
CA ARG A 51 17.16 -23.06 1.72
C ARG A 51 15.83 -23.69 1.30
N ASN A 52 14.89 -22.88 0.81
CA ASN A 52 13.60 -23.36 0.30
C ASN A 52 13.68 -23.75 -1.19
N PHE A 53 14.84 -23.56 -1.82
CA PHE A 53 15.07 -23.86 -3.24
C PHE A 53 16.12 -24.95 -3.40
N THR A 54 16.15 -25.59 -4.57
CA THR A 54 17.19 -26.56 -4.91
C THR A 54 18.57 -25.93 -4.78
N GLY A 55 19.53 -26.69 -4.25
CA GLY A 55 20.89 -26.22 -4.02
C GLY A 55 21.50 -25.64 -5.31
N GLY A 56 22.09 -24.45 -5.21
CA GLY A 56 22.65 -23.73 -6.36
C GLY A 56 21.70 -22.74 -7.04
N THR A 57 20.39 -22.78 -6.77
CA THR A 57 19.44 -21.81 -7.35
C THR A 57 19.75 -20.37 -6.96
N TYR A 58 20.01 -20.14 -5.67
CA TYR A 58 20.40 -18.82 -5.16
C TYR A 58 21.64 -18.93 -4.29
N ALA A 59 22.61 -18.03 -4.53
CA ALA A 59 23.82 -17.91 -3.72
C ALA A 59 23.53 -17.39 -2.30
N SER A 60 22.46 -16.62 -2.11
CA SER A 60 22.03 -16.03 -0.84
C SER A 60 20.50 -15.94 -0.75
N ASP A 61 20.00 -15.63 0.45
CA ASP A 61 18.64 -15.12 0.58
C ASP A 61 18.50 -13.79 -0.19
N ILE A 62 17.27 -13.46 -0.61
CA ILE A 62 16.95 -12.22 -1.34
C ILE A 62 15.89 -11.46 -0.56
N THR A 63 16.19 -10.21 -0.24
CA THR A 63 15.28 -9.28 0.46
C THR A 63 14.98 -8.09 -0.44
N LEU A 64 13.70 -7.80 -0.64
CA LEU A 64 13.27 -6.60 -1.36
C LEU A 64 13.15 -5.44 -0.37
N VAL A 65 14.03 -4.45 -0.46
CA VAL A 65 14.11 -3.38 0.54
C VAL A 65 12.99 -2.37 0.33
N ASN A 66 12.05 -2.33 1.27
CA ASN A 66 11.04 -1.28 1.44
C ASN A 66 10.78 -1.17 2.94
N TRP A 67 11.56 -0.30 3.59
CA TRP A 67 11.61 -0.13 5.03
C TRP A 67 11.14 1.28 5.42
N PRO A 68 10.75 1.50 6.69
CA PRO A 68 10.47 2.85 7.17
C PRO A 68 11.70 3.76 6.99
N MET A 69 11.44 5.05 6.74
CA MET A 69 12.45 6.14 6.69
C MET A 69 13.33 6.17 5.43
N ILE A 70 13.10 5.32 4.43
CA ILE A 70 13.83 5.36 3.14
C ILE A 70 12.93 5.78 1.97
N ASP A 71 11.82 6.43 2.28
CA ASP A 71 10.90 6.99 1.31
C ASP A 71 11.42 8.34 0.79
N TYR A 72 11.24 8.59 -0.51
CA TYR A 72 11.60 9.87 -1.12
C TYR A 72 10.45 10.88 -0.99
N PHE A 73 10.73 12.05 -0.40
CA PHE A 73 9.72 13.06 -0.08
C PHE A 73 10.05 14.49 -0.56
N GLU A 74 11.13 14.69 -1.33
CA GLU A 74 11.55 16.04 -1.71
C GLU A 74 10.65 16.67 -2.79
N GLY A 75 9.86 15.86 -3.51
CA GLY A 75 8.86 16.35 -4.45
C GLY A 75 8.17 15.25 -5.23
N PRO A 76 7.06 15.58 -5.92
CA PRO A 76 6.25 14.61 -6.66
C PRO A 76 6.83 14.33 -8.05
N VAL A 77 6.39 13.22 -8.64
CA VAL A 77 6.71 12.84 -10.04
C VAL A 77 5.52 13.07 -10.99
N PHE A 78 4.49 13.76 -10.52
CA PHE A 78 3.26 14.04 -11.25
C PHE A 78 2.82 15.48 -11.00
N GLU A 79 2.16 16.08 -12.01
CA GLU A 79 1.69 17.49 -11.96
C GLU A 79 2.82 18.52 -11.81
N VAL A 80 4.02 18.13 -12.23
CA VAL A 80 5.20 18.97 -12.38
C VAL A 80 5.75 18.87 -13.81
N PRO A 81 6.58 19.82 -14.26
CA PRO A 81 7.32 19.70 -15.52
C PRO A 81 8.10 18.38 -15.62
N GLU A 82 8.29 17.88 -16.84
CA GLU A 82 8.94 16.58 -17.08
C GLU A 82 10.37 16.53 -16.53
N ASP A 83 11.14 17.61 -16.70
CA ASP A 83 12.50 17.73 -16.17
C ASP A 83 12.54 17.68 -14.64
N GLU A 84 11.55 18.27 -13.99
CA GLU A 84 11.38 18.19 -12.54
C GLU A 84 11.00 16.77 -12.09
N ALA A 85 10.09 16.10 -12.79
CA ALA A 85 9.73 14.71 -12.52
C ALA A 85 10.94 13.78 -12.65
N GLN A 86 11.73 13.93 -13.73
CA GLN A 86 12.96 13.15 -13.94
C GLN A 86 14.00 13.41 -12.85
N ARG A 87 14.15 14.66 -12.40
CA ARG A 87 15.03 15.00 -11.27
C ARG A 87 14.60 14.28 -9.99
N HIS A 88 13.30 14.24 -9.69
CA HIS A 88 12.78 13.54 -8.51
C HIS A 88 12.93 12.02 -8.62
N LEU A 89 12.73 11.43 -9.81
CA LEU A 89 12.99 10.01 -10.06
C LEU A 89 14.46 9.66 -9.84
N ALA A 90 15.37 10.48 -10.37
CA ALA A 90 16.80 10.31 -10.17
C ALA A 90 17.19 10.43 -8.68
N GLY A 91 16.64 11.42 -7.97
CA GLY A 91 16.86 11.60 -6.54
C GLY A 91 16.35 10.42 -5.69
N ALA A 92 15.20 9.84 -6.04
CA ALA A 92 14.68 8.64 -5.39
C ALA A 92 15.57 7.40 -5.61
N ALA A 93 16.12 7.24 -6.81
CA ALA A 93 17.09 6.20 -7.13
C ALA A 93 18.42 6.41 -6.37
N GLU A 94 18.92 7.64 -6.34
CA GLU A 94 20.12 8.02 -5.60
C GLU A 94 19.95 7.76 -4.09
N LEU A 95 18.81 8.12 -3.50
CA LEU A 95 18.49 7.78 -2.10
C LEU A 95 18.59 6.27 -1.85
N SER A 96 18.07 5.45 -2.76
CA SER A 96 18.14 3.98 -2.64
C SER A 96 19.59 3.47 -2.69
N HIS A 97 20.42 4.03 -3.56
CA HIS A 97 21.85 3.72 -3.62
C HIS A 97 22.62 4.21 -2.39
N CYS A 98 22.31 5.40 -1.86
CA CYS A 98 22.88 5.91 -0.63
C CYS A 98 22.58 4.99 0.57
N VAL A 99 21.35 4.48 0.66
CA VAL A 99 20.97 3.50 1.68
C VAL A 99 21.79 2.21 1.54
N LEU A 100 21.95 1.69 0.32
CA LEU A 100 22.79 0.52 0.07
C LEU A 100 24.25 0.77 0.47
N TYR A 101 24.80 1.91 0.06
CA TYR A 101 26.19 2.26 0.36
C TYR A 101 26.40 2.33 1.88
N TRP A 102 25.52 3.05 2.60
CA TRP A 102 25.53 3.09 4.05
C TRP A 102 25.43 1.69 4.68
N LEU A 103 24.57 0.82 4.14
CA LEU A 103 24.48 -0.58 4.58
C LEU A 103 25.80 -1.32 4.38
N GLN A 104 26.52 -1.08 3.29
CA GLN A 104 27.79 -1.76 2.99
C GLN A 104 28.96 -1.27 3.85
N THR A 105 28.95 -0.02 4.30
CA THR A 105 30.12 0.63 4.91
C THR A 105 29.96 0.95 6.41
N GLU A 106 28.79 1.46 6.79
CA GLU A 106 28.62 2.18 8.06
C GLU A 106 27.56 1.56 8.97
N ALA A 107 26.62 0.79 8.42
CA ALA A 107 25.53 0.22 9.21
C ALA A 107 26.07 -0.60 10.40
N PRO A 108 25.61 -0.32 11.64
CA PRO A 108 26.11 -1.00 12.81
C PRO A 108 25.73 -2.48 12.79
N ARG A 109 26.71 -3.34 13.12
CA ARG A 109 26.52 -4.78 13.23
C ARG A 109 26.43 -5.21 14.68
N THR A 110 25.75 -6.32 14.92
CA THR A 110 25.56 -6.89 16.27
C THR A 110 26.86 -7.42 16.88
N ASP A 111 27.89 -7.68 16.07
CA ASP A 111 29.23 -8.06 16.50
C ASP A 111 30.10 -6.86 16.90
N GLY A 112 29.56 -5.64 16.89
CA GLY A 112 30.27 -4.41 17.21
C GLY A 112 31.04 -3.79 16.04
N GLY A 113 31.05 -4.43 14.86
CA GLY A 113 31.60 -3.85 13.64
C GLY A 113 30.61 -2.96 12.88
N THR A 114 31.01 -2.52 11.69
CA THR A 114 30.18 -1.70 10.78
C THR A 114 30.19 -2.29 9.37
N GLY A 115 29.12 -2.03 8.63
CA GLY A 115 29.00 -2.35 7.21
C GLY A 115 28.79 -3.83 6.88
N PHE A 116 28.04 -4.07 5.82
CA PHE A 116 27.80 -5.38 5.22
C PHE A 116 28.37 -5.40 3.79
N PRO A 117 29.70 -5.46 3.59
CA PRO A 117 30.33 -5.29 2.27
C PRO A 117 29.96 -6.38 1.25
N GLY A 118 29.42 -7.51 1.72
CA GLY A 118 28.91 -8.59 0.88
C GLY A 118 27.53 -8.35 0.28
N LEU A 119 26.81 -7.28 0.66
CA LEU A 119 25.52 -6.95 0.07
C LEU A 119 25.68 -6.57 -1.40
N ARG A 120 24.78 -7.08 -2.23
CA ARG A 120 24.73 -6.82 -3.67
C ARG A 120 23.30 -6.64 -4.11
N LEU A 121 23.10 -5.72 -5.05
CA LEU A 121 21.84 -5.63 -5.78
C LEU A 121 21.71 -6.83 -6.73
N ARG A 122 20.47 -7.25 -6.96
CA ARG A 122 20.13 -8.44 -7.75
C ARG A 122 19.40 -8.02 -9.03
N SER A 123 20.16 -7.46 -9.97
CA SER A 123 19.69 -7.07 -11.30
C SER A 123 19.05 -8.23 -12.08
N ASP A 124 19.52 -9.44 -11.85
CA ASP A 124 18.95 -10.67 -12.38
C ASP A 124 17.54 -10.99 -11.84
N VAL A 125 17.19 -10.45 -10.66
CA VAL A 125 15.87 -10.62 -10.03
C VAL A 125 14.94 -9.47 -10.40
N THR A 126 15.44 -8.23 -10.40
CA THR A 126 14.62 -7.04 -10.73
C THR A 126 14.44 -6.85 -12.23
N GLY A 127 15.32 -7.44 -13.06
CA GLY A 127 15.35 -7.22 -14.50
C GLY A 127 15.84 -5.82 -14.88
N THR A 128 16.53 -5.10 -13.99
CA THR A 128 17.09 -3.76 -14.22
C THR A 128 18.61 -3.78 -14.12
N LEU A 129 19.31 -2.93 -14.88
CA LEU A 129 20.77 -2.87 -14.84
C LEU A 129 21.31 -2.30 -13.52
N ASP A 130 20.56 -1.41 -12.89
CA ASP A 130 20.88 -0.79 -11.61
C ASP A 130 20.49 -1.64 -10.40
N GLY A 131 19.73 -2.72 -10.59
CA GLY A 131 19.25 -3.59 -9.52
C GLY A 131 18.17 -2.98 -8.61
N LEU A 132 17.61 -1.82 -8.98
CA LEU A 132 16.44 -1.21 -8.36
C LEU A 132 15.13 -1.82 -8.91
N ALA A 133 13.99 -1.46 -8.32
CA ALA A 133 12.69 -1.84 -8.86
C ALA A 133 12.45 -1.17 -10.23
N GLN A 134 11.72 -1.85 -11.13
CA GLN A 134 11.42 -1.36 -12.48
C GLN A 134 10.69 -0.02 -12.52
N ALA A 135 9.95 0.31 -11.45
CA ALA A 135 9.29 1.59 -11.26
C ALA A 135 9.22 1.89 -9.75
N PRO A 136 9.21 3.18 -9.36
CA PRO A 136 8.99 3.56 -7.97
C PRO A 136 7.57 3.20 -7.52
N TYR A 137 7.43 2.77 -6.27
CA TYR A 137 6.12 2.59 -5.66
C TYR A 137 5.53 3.95 -5.26
N ILE A 138 4.50 4.39 -5.98
CA ILE A 138 3.78 5.64 -5.70
C ILE A 138 2.57 5.34 -4.80
N ARG A 139 2.54 5.95 -3.59
CA ARG A 139 1.47 5.76 -2.61
C ARG A 139 0.20 6.56 -2.92
N GLU A 140 0.35 7.76 -3.47
CA GLU A 140 -0.74 8.70 -3.73
C GLU A 140 -0.64 9.21 -5.17
N SER A 141 -1.76 9.21 -5.89
CA SER A 141 -1.83 9.66 -7.29
C SER A 141 -3.21 10.25 -7.61
N ARG A 142 -3.45 10.54 -8.89
CA ARG A 142 -4.73 11.08 -9.37
C ARG A 142 -5.87 10.11 -9.12
N ARG A 143 -7.02 10.67 -8.73
CA ARG A 143 -8.29 9.95 -8.60
C ARG A 143 -9.35 10.57 -9.48
N ILE A 144 -10.26 9.73 -9.96
CA ILE A 144 -11.42 10.21 -10.69
C ILE A 144 -12.39 10.96 -9.76
N ARG A 145 -13.17 11.88 -10.33
CA ARG A 145 -14.44 12.29 -9.71
C ARG A 145 -15.48 11.22 -10.02
N ALA A 146 -15.68 10.33 -9.07
CA ALA A 146 -16.56 9.18 -9.21
C ALA A 146 -18.03 9.50 -8.88
N GLU A 147 -18.96 8.64 -9.28
CA GLU A 147 -20.36 8.74 -8.87
C GLU A 147 -20.51 8.67 -7.35
N TYR A 148 -19.69 7.85 -6.70
CA TYR A 148 -19.58 7.77 -5.25
C TYR A 148 -18.12 7.95 -4.82
N THR A 149 -17.88 8.83 -3.84
CA THR A 149 -16.56 8.98 -3.22
C THR A 149 -16.62 8.36 -1.83
N VAL A 150 -15.82 7.34 -1.58
CA VAL A 150 -15.70 6.71 -0.26
C VAL A 150 -15.06 7.72 0.70
N VAL A 151 -15.75 8.03 1.80
CA VAL A 151 -15.30 8.98 2.83
C VAL A 151 -14.96 8.28 4.14
N GLU A 152 -14.23 8.95 5.03
CA GLU A 152 -13.78 8.36 6.29
C GLU A 152 -14.94 7.77 7.10
N GLN A 153 -16.07 8.46 7.10
CA GLN A 153 -17.28 8.08 7.82
C GLN A 153 -17.86 6.74 7.39
N ASP A 154 -17.46 6.23 6.21
CA ASP A 154 -17.93 4.95 5.72
C ASP A 154 -17.28 3.77 6.45
N LEU A 155 -16.05 3.93 6.95
CA LEU A 155 -15.27 2.82 7.49
C LEU A 155 -14.43 3.13 8.73
N SER A 156 -14.34 4.37 9.19
CA SER A 156 -13.56 4.71 10.38
C SER A 156 -14.11 3.98 11.60
N LEU A 157 -13.23 3.27 12.32
CA LEU A 157 -13.66 2.50 13.48
C LEU A 157 -14.20 3.41 14.59
N ALA A 158 -13.68 4.63 14.71
CA ALA A 158 -14.16 5.61 15.68
C ALA A 158 -15.58 6.12 15.36
N VAL A 159 -15.94 6.20 14.08
CA VAL A 159 -17.26 6.68 13.63
C VAL A 159 -18.27 5.53 13.54
N ARG A 160 -17.85 4.39 13.00
CA ARG A 160 -18.70 3.25 12.72
C ARG A 160 -18.88 2.33 13.92
N GLY A 161 -17.81 2.12 14.70
CA GLY A 161 -17.79 1.24 15.87
C GLY A 161 -18.33 -0.16 15.54
N ALA A 162 -19.22 -0.67 16.40
CA ALA A 162 -19.83 -1.99 16.24
C ALA A 162 -20.74 -2.14 15.00
N ARG A 163 -21.10 -1.04 14.31
CA ARG A 163 -21.89 -1.13 13.07
C ARG A 163 -21.12 -1.71 11.88
N GLY A 164 -19.80 -1.87 11.99
CA GLY A 164 -18.93 -2.23 10.87
C GLY A 164 -18.91 -1.14 9.78
N ALA A 165 -18.21 -1.34 8.67
CA ALA A 165 -18.25 -0.38 7.57
C ALA A 165 -19.65 -0.27 6.95
N VAL A 166 -19.86 0.74 6.11
CA VAL A 166 -21.06 0.83 5.27
C VAL A 166 -21.14 -0.42 4.37
N ARG A 167 -22.31 -1.04 4.33
CA ARG A 167 -22.64 -2.04 3.30
C ARG A 167 -23.18 -1.33 2.07
N TYR A 168 -22.61 -1.63 0.91
CA TYR A 168 -23.01 -1.03 -0.35
C TYR A 168 -23.88 -1.99 -1.15
N ARG A 169 -25.04 -1.51 -1.61
CA ARG A 169 -25.91 -2.30 -2.52
C ARG A 169 -25.20 -2.72 -3.80
N ASP A 170 -24.22 -1.93 -4.21
CA ASP A 170 -23.40 -2.10 -5.40
C ASP A 170 -21.97 -2.50 -5.04
N SER A 171 -21.78 -3.26 -3.95
CA SER A 171 -20.46 -3.78 -3.63
C SER A 171 -19.95 -4.71 -4.73
N VAL A 172 -18.68 -4.55 -5.05
CA VAL A 172 -17.95 -5.32 -6.07
C VAL A 172 -16.66 -5.93 -5.52
N GLY A 173 -16.39 -5.77 -4.24
CA GLY A 173 -15.15 -6.23 -3.63
C GLY A 173 -15.09 -5.92 -2.14
N VAL A 174 -14.04 -6.43 -1.49
CA VAL A 174 -13.80 -6.22 -0.06
C VAL A 174 -12.36 -5.79 0.21
N GLY A 175 -12.16 -5.13 1.34
CA GLY A 175 -10.84 -4.78 1.85
C GLY A 175 -10.81 -4.66 3.37
N MET A 176 -9.63 -4.84 3.95
CA MET A 176 -9.40 -4.60 5.36
C MET A 176 -7.96 -4.15 5.55
N TYR A 177 -7.81 -2.90 5.94
CA TYR A 177 -6.53 -2.33 6.35
C TYR A 177 -6.78 -1.06 7.13
N ARG A 178 -5.86 -0.71 8.03
CA ARG A 178 -5.90 0.54 8.80
C ARG A 178 -5.83 1.74 7.87
N ILE A 179 -6.37 2.89 8.30
CA ILE A 179 -6.16 4.15 7.57
C ILE A 179 -4.73 4.59 7.89
N ASP A 180 -3.82 4.26 6.97
CA ASP A 180 -2.38 4.49 7.06
C ASP A 180 -1.95 5.49 5.98
N LEU A 181 -1.64 6.72 6.38
CA LEU A 181 -1.12 7.78 5.53
C LEU A 181 0.32 8.06 5.89
N HIS A 182 1.19 7.97 4.88
CA HIS A 182 2.59 8.31 5.01
C HIS A 182 2.81 9.82 4.83
N PRO A 183 3.96 10.34 5.30
CA PRO A 183 4.35 11.72 5.01
C PRO A 183 4.22 12.04 3.52
N SER A 184 3.73 13.23 3.22
CA SER A 184 3.53 13.71 1.86
C SER A 184 4.62 14.72 1.48
N THR A 185 4.80 14.94 0.18
CA THR A 185 5.66 16.02 -0.33
C THR A 185 5.12 17.42 0.03
N GLY A 186 3.89 17.50 0.56
CA GLY A 186 3.29 18.72 1.10
C GLY A 186 3.63 19.03 2.55
N GLY A 187 4.39 18.15 3.23
CA GLY A 187 4.80 18.32 4.63
C GLY A 187 3.83 17.77 5.66
N ASP A 188 2.83 16.97 5.23
CA ASP A 188 1.95 16.26 6.14
C ASP A 188 2.70 15.16 6.90
N ASN A 189 2.28 14.89 8.14
CA ASN A 189 2.86 13.83 8.96
C ASN A 189 2.10 12.50 8.81
N TYR A 190 2.72 11.45 9.34
CA TYR A 190 2.14 10.12 9.38
C TYR A 190 0.83 10.07 10.18
N ILE A 191 -0.20 9.41 9.64
CA ILE A 191 -1.48 9.14 10.29
C ILE A 191 -1.75 7.64 10.24
N ASP A 192 -2.04 7.03 11.39
CA ASP A 192 -2.42 5.63 11.48
C ASP A 192 -3.58 5.44 12.45
N VAL A 193 -4.77 5.23 11.91
CA VAL A 193 -6.01 5.05 12.69
C VAL A 193 -6.78 3.80 12.28
N GLY A 194 -7.57 3.28 13.22
CA GLY A 194 -8.35 2.07 13.02
C GLY A 194 -9.50 2.26 12.02
N SER A 195 -9.78 1.20 11.28
CA SER A 195 -10.87 1.08 10.32
C SER A 195 -11.63 -0.22 10.53
N CYS A 196 -12.89 -0.26 10.11
CA CYS A 196 -13.66 -1.48 9.96
C CYS A 196 -13.23 -2.22 8.68
N PRO A 197 -13.41 -3.56 8.60
CA PRO A 197 -13.46 -4.26 7.32
C PRO A 197 -14.51 -3.60 6.43
N PHE A 198 -14.16 -3.31 5.18
CA PHE A 198 -14.94 -2.49 4.26
C PHE A 198 -15.21 -3.16 2.92
N GLU A 199 -16.19 -2.62 2.21
CA GLU A 199 -16.65 -3.04 0.89
C GLU A 199 -16.25 -2.00 -0.17
N ILE A 200 -16.11 -2.41 -1.42
CA ILE A 200 -15.73 -1.55 -2.55
C ILE A 200 -16.99 -1.26 -3.37
N PRO A 201 -17.57 -0.05 -3.35
CA PRO A 201 -18.76 0.25 -4.13
C PRO A 201 -18.41 0.44 -5.61
N LEU A 202 -19.19 -0.15 -6.52
CA LEU A 202 -19.08 0.05 -7.97
C LEU A 202 -19.14 1.53 -8.33
N GLY A 203 -19.96 2.32 -7.61
CA GLY A 203 -20.01 3.78 -7.79
C GLY A 203 -18.66 4.50 -7.64
N ALA A 204 -17.68 3.95 -6.90
CA ALA A 204 -16.34 4.50 -6.80
C ALA A 204 -15.48 4.21 -8.04
N LEU A 205 -15.83 3.21 -8.83
CA LEU A 205 -15.16 2.87 -10.09
C LEU A 205 -15.78 3.61 -11.30
N LEU A 206 -16.87 4.36 -11.13
CA LEU A 206 -17.60 4.98 -12.23
C LEU A 206 -17.32 6.49 -12.32
N PRO A 207 -16.69 7.00 -13.40
CA PRO A 207 -16.50 8.44 -13.57
C PRO A 207 -17.82 9.20 -13.78
N ARG A 208 -17.93 10.41 -13.22
CA ARG A 208 -19.09 11.31 -13.48
C ARG A 208 -19.13 11.85 -14.91
N ARG A 209 -17.96 12.08 -15.52
CA ARG A 209 -17.86 12.80 -16.80
C ARG A 209 -17.75 11.86 -18.02
N MET A 210 -17.05 10.73 -17.88
CA MET A 210 -16.67 9.85 -18.98
C MET A 210 -17.44 8.53 -18.93
N GLU A 211 -17.72 7.94 -20.10
CA GLU A 211 -18.41 6.64 -20.20
C GLU A 211 -17.52 5.50 -20.72
N ASN A 212 -16.37 5.81 -21.31
CA ASN A 212 -15.45 4.85 -21.92
C ASN A 212 -14.10 4.78 -21.20
N LEU A 213 -14.09 5.09 -19.90
CA LEU A 213 -12.90 5.04 -19.04
C LEU A 213 -13.28 4.41 -17.71
N LEU A 214 -12.49 3.43 -17.27
CA LEU A 214 -12.59 2.84 -15.94
C LEU A 214 -11.25 3.01 -15.21
N PRO A 215 -11.24 3.58 -14.00
CA PRO A 215 -10.06 3.58 -13.14
C PRO A 215 -9.79 2.15 -12.64
N ALA A 216 -8.53 1.90 -12.29
CA ALA A 216 -8.10 0.70 -11.59
C ALA A 216 -7.16 1.08 -10.43
N GLY A 217 -6.89 0.14 -9.53
CA GLY A 217 -6.00 0.36 -8.38
C GLY A 217 -6.40 1.59 -7.56
N LYS A 218 -5.44 2.50 -7.33
CA LYS A 218 -5.62 3.69 -6.48
C LYS A 218 -6.47 4.81 -7.09
N ALA A 219 -6.85 4.72 -8.37
CA ALA A 219 -7.44 5.83 -9.10
C ALA A 219 -8.97 5.98 -8.91
N ILE A 220 -9.59 5.11 -8.11
CA ILE A 220 -11.03 5.13 -7.81
C ILE A 220 -11.44 6.34 -6.96
N GLY A 221 -12.75 6.53 -6.79
CA GLY A 221 -13.35 7.56 -5.95
C GLY A 221 -13.13 7.32 -4.46
N THR A 222 -11.99 7.75 -3.93
CA THR A 222 -11.66 7.81 -2.50
C THR A 222 -11.20 9.21 -2.11
N THR A 223 -11.30 9.56 -0.83
CA THR A 223 -10.61 10.74 -0.30
C THR A 223 -9.12 10.42 -0.09
N HIS A 224 -8.30 11.45 0.14
CA HIS A 224 -6.92 11.23 0.60
C HIS A 224 -6.88 10.33 1.85
N ILE A 225 -7.82 10.52 2.77
CA ILE A 225 -7.92 9.75 4.01
C ILE A 225 -8.24 8.28 3.73
N THR A 226 -9.32 8.01 2.99
CA THR A 226 -9.73 6.62 2.74
C THR A 226 -8.80 5.90 1.79
N ASN A 227 -8.10 6.62 0.90
CA ASN A 227 -7.04 6.01 0.08
C ASN A 227 -5.97 5.32 0.93
N GLY A 228 -5.69 5.79 2.16
CA GLY A 228 -4.75 5.15 3.09
C GLY A 228 -4.99 3.67 3.36
N CYS A 229 -6.24 3.20 3.22
CA CYS A 229 -6.60 1.79 3.35
C CYS A 229 -7.01 1.10 2.04
N TYR A 230 -7.49 1.86 1.05
CA TYR A 230 -7.86 1.32 -0.27
C TYR A 230 -6.65 1.11 -1.21
N ARG A 231 -5.51 1.77 -0.95
CA ARG A 231 -4.27 1.66 -1.76
C ARG A 231 -3.43 0.40 -1.49
N LEU A 232 -3.95 -0.54 -0.72
CA LEU A 232 -3.23 -1.78 -0.38
C LEU A 232 -3.33 -2.76 -1.54
N HIS A 233 -2.24 -3.45 -1.86
CA HIS A 233 -2.16 -4.30 -3.05
C HIS A 233 -3.30 -5.31 -3.22
N PRO A 234 -3.80 -6.01 -2.17
CA PRO A 234 -4.96 -6.89 -2.32
C PRO A 234 -6.23 -6.13 -2.76
N VAL A 235 -6.44 -4.92 -2.24
CA VAL A 235 -7.58 -4.07 -2.60
C VAL A 235 -7.39 -3.49 -4.00
N GLU A 236 -6.18 -3.02 -4.35
CA GLU A 236 -5.85 -2.55 -5.69
C GLU A 236 -6.04 -3.64 -6.76
N TRP A 237 -5.65 -4.88 -6.43
CA TRP A 237 -5.84 -6.04 -7.29
C TRP A 237 -7.31 -6.32 -7.53
N ASN A 238 -8.11 -6.39 -6.47
CA ASN A 238 -9.56 -6.58 -6.55
C ASN A 238 -10.20 -5.49 -7.44
N ILE A 239 -9.86 -4.22 -7.23
CA ILE A 239 -10.35 -3.10 -8.05
C ILE A 239 -9.97 -3.29 -9.53
N GLY A 240 -8.72 -3.67 -9.82
CA GLY A 240 -8.25 -3.90 -11.18
C GLY A 240 -8.98 -5.06 -11.87
N GLU A 241 -9.19 -6.16 -11.14
CA GLU A 241 -9.94 -7.32 -11.60
C GLU A 241 -11.39 -6.95 -11.91
N VAL A 242 -12.08 -6.30 -10.98
CA VAL A 242 -13.45 -5.80 -11.17
C VAL A 242 -13.54 -4.84 -12.35
N ALA A 243 -12.58 -3.93 -12.53
CA ALA A 243 -12.56 -3.01 -13.66
C ALA A 243 -12.45 -3.76 -15.00
N GLY A 244 -11.61 -4.81 -15.07
CA GLY A 244 -11.50 -5.69 -16.23
C GLY A 244 -12.79 -6.48 -16.50
N HIS A 245 -13.40 -7.06 -15.46
CA HIS A 245 -14.69 -7.75 -15.56
C HIS A 245 -15.80 -6.82 -16.03
N LEU A 246 -15.86 -5.59 -15.51
CA LEU A 246 -16.84 -4.59 -15.90
C LEU A 246 -16.67 -4.16 -17.35
N ALA A 247 -15.43 -3.92 -17.80
CA ALA A 247 -15.14 -3.59 -19.19
C ALA A 247 -15.60 -4.72 -20.13
N ALA A 248 -15.25 -5.97 -19.83
CA ALA A 248 -15.66 -7.13 -20.63
C ALA A 248 -17.19 -7.29 -20.65
N TRP A 249 -17.86 -7.13 -19.51
CA TRP A 249 -19.31 -7.18 -19.40
C TRP A 249 -20.00 -6.12 -20.26
N CYS A 250 -19.50 -4.88 -20.19
CA CYS A 250 -20.00 -3.75 -20.97
C CYS A 250 -19.89 -4.00 -22.47
N LEU A 251 -18.75 -4.53 -22.94
CA LEU A 251 -18.55 -4.88 -24.35
C LEU A 251 -19.47 -6.01 -24.82
N GLN A 252 -19.72 -7.01 -23.97
CA GLN A 252 -20.59 -8.15 -24.31
C GLN A 252 -22.07 -7.77 -24.45
N HIS A 253 -22.51 -6.74 -23.72
CA HIS A 253 -23.91 -6.35 -23.64
C HIS A 253 -24.21 -5.03 -24.35
N ASP A 254 -23.21 -4.41 -24.98
CA ASP A 254 -23.29 -3.08 -25.60
C ASP A 254 -23.84 -2.03 -24.61
N LEU A 255 -23.22 -1.96 -23.42
CA LEU A 255 -23.64 -1.06 -22.33
C LEU A 255 -22.49 -0.16 -21.88
N PRO A 256 -22.76 1.12 -21.55
CA PRO A 256 -21.80 1.90 -20.78
C PRO A 256 -21.74 1.39 -19.33
N PRO A 257 -20.60 1.50 -18.63
CA PRO A 257 -20.44 1.01 -17.26
C PRO A 257 -21.49 1.53 -16.27
N ARG A 258 -21.91 2.80 -16.40
CA ARG A 258 -22.95 3.39 -15.55
C ARG A 258 -24.29 2.67 -15.66
N ALA A 259 -24.61 2.14 -16.84
CA ALA A 259 -25.85 1.42 -17.07
C ALA A 259 -25.90 0.06 -16.36
N VAL A 260 -24.75 -0.49 -15.96
CA VAL A 260 -24.68 -1.70 -15.12
C VAL A 260 -25.15 -1.38 -13.70
N ARG A 261 -24.63 -0.30 -13.11
CA ARG A 261 -25.00 0.14 -11.74
C ARG A 261 -26.43 0.69 -11.65
N ALA A 262 -26.88 1.41 -12.68
CA ALA A 262 -28.15 2.13 -12.64
C ALA A 262 -29.39 1.22 -12.54
N ARG A 263 -29.27 -0.03 -12.97
CA ARG A 263 -30.38 -0.98 -13.10
C ARG A 263 -30.18 -2.18 -12.17
N PRO A 264 -31.10 -2.45 -11.22
CA PRO A 264 -30.94 -3.54 -10.26
C PRO A 264 -30.73 -4.93 -10.89
N ASP A 265 -31.43 -5.21 -12.00
CA ASP A 265 -31.31 -6.47 -12.75
C ASP A 265 -29.90 -6.65 -13.34
N ARG A 266 -29.32 -5.57 -13.88
CA ARG A 266 -27.98 -5.59 -14.48
C ARG A 266 -26.89 -5.63 -13.42
N LEU A 267 -27.06 -4.90 -12.33
CA LEU A 267 -26.14 -4.91 -11.19
C LEU A 267 -26.07 -6.31 -10.59
N ALA A 268 -27.22 -6.94 -10.32
CA ALA A 268 -27.27 -8.29 -9.77
C ALA A 268 -26.63 -9.33 -10.72
N ALA A 269 -26.90 -9.23 -12.02
CA ALA A 269 -26.30 -10.13 -13.01
C ALA A 269 -24.76 -9.96 -13.08
N PHE A 270 -24.27 -8.73 -12.97
CA PHE A 270 -22.83 -8.45 -12.93
C PHE A 270 -22.20 -8.95 -11.63
N GLN A 271 -22.82 -8.72 -10.47
CA GLN A 271 -22.37 -9.23 -9.18
C GLN A 271 -22.30 -10.77 -9.17
N ALA A 272 -23.31 -11.46 -9.70
CA ALA A 272 -23.29 -12.91 -9.85
C ALA A 272 -22.12 -13.41 -10.72
N ARG A 273 -21.73 -12.64 -11.76
CA ARG A 273 -20.54 -12.94 -12.56
C ARG A 273 -19.25 -12.77 -11.76
N LEU A 274 -19.15 -11.74 -10.92
CA LEU A 274 -17.97 -11.51 -10.07
C LEU A 274 -17.83 -12.64 -9.04
N GLU A 275 -18.93 -13.03 -8.39
CA GLU A 275 -18.94 -14.16 -7.44
C GLU A 275 -18.56 -15.47 -8.15
N GLY A 276 -19.09 -15.71 -9.35
CA GLY A 276 -18.71 -16.86 -10.18
C GLY A 276 -17.24 -16.87 -10.61
N ALA A 277 -16.56 -15.72 -10.58
CA ALA A 277 -15.13 -15.60 -10.80
C ALA A 277 -14.30 -15.71 -9.50
N GLY A 278 -14.96 -15.84 -8.34
CA GLY A 278 -14.31 -15.95 -7.04
C GLY A 278 -14.07 -14.62 -6.32
N ILE A 279 -14.69 -13.53 -6.76
CA ILE A 279 -14.56 -12.22 -6.10
C ILE A 279 -15.57 -12.13 -4.96
N GLU A 280 -15.08 -11.97 -3.72
CA GLU A 280 -15.96 -11.67 -2.59
C GLU A 280 -16.51 -10.24 -2.66
N LEU A 281 -17.84 -10.11 -2.63
CA LEU A 281 -18.53 -8.82 -2.62
C LEU A 281 -18.76 -8.28 -1.20
N HIS A 282 -18.85 -9.16 -0.21
CA HIS A 282 -19.21 -8.80 1.15
C HIS A 282 -18.34 -9.54 2.16
N TRP A 283 -17.96 -8.87 3.25
CA TRP A 283 -17.32 -9.56 4.38
C TRP A 283 -18.30 -10.56 5.01
N PRO A 284 -17.85 -11.78 5.35
CA PRO A 284 -18.68 -12.74 6.07
C PRO A 284 -19.09 -12.19 7.44
N GLU A 285 -20.36 -12.39 7.80
CA GLU A 285 -20.82 -12.16 9.17
C GLU A 285 -20.44 -13.36 10.03
N VAL A 286 -19.37 -13.21 10.80
CA VAL A 286 -18.93 -14.25 11.73
C VAL A 286 -19.60 -14.00 13.08
N ALA A 287 -20.63 -14.78 13.38
CA ALA A 287 -21.18 -14.89 14.73
C ALA A 287 -20.53 -16.08 15.46
N GLY A 288 -20.19 -15.89 16.73
CA GLY A 288 -19.84 -17.01 17.61
C GLY A 288 -21.06 -17.89 17.87
N TYR A 289 -20.83 -19.16 18.20
CA TYR A 289 -21.86 -20.05 18.74
C TYR A 289 -22.33 -19.59 20.13
#